data_AF-A0A7X8TEU1-F1
#
_entry.id   AF-A0A7X8TEU1-F1
#
_cell.length_a   1.000
_cell.length_b   1.000
_cell.length_c   1.000
_cell.angle_alpha   90.00
_cell.angle_beta   90.00
_cell.angle_gamma   90.00
#
_symmetry.space_group_name_H-M   'P 1'
#
loop_
_entity.id
_entity.type
_entity.pdbx_description
1 polymer ?
#
loop_
_entity_poly.entity_id
_entity_poly.type
_entity_poly.pdbx_seq_one_letter_code
_entity_poly.pdbx_strand_id
1 'polypeptide(L)'
;MIHHDRVSVVRALLSEYVKSPSLRHLRDPHSLTRVATDIVKRLDPQSRTWQKWEGEREALLKSAVGCWIPIQDLREYLNHLPGPILTMTDVAQRMRAFQEEPFASYPNDDLKDGCLALLAKEKAEGTELPAIIGLLSEYVEREEERFRLERAERHKRIREQERSAAEQRLLSGADCKWTQLGKAPQWYCRANGRTYRLTPTSDKRWDLHRVNAPSAGEKGQHVGRYRGRGDATKIVAQIAYEVEPRF
;
A
#
# COMPACT_ATOMS: atom_id res chain seq x y z
N MET A 1 -5.37 44.65 -0.13
CA MET A 1 -5.27 44.95 1.31
C MET A 1 -5.20 43.72 2.24
N ILE A 2 -5.52 42.49 1.79
CA ILE A 2 -5.62 41.29 2.67
C ILE A 2 -4.26 40.67 3.06
N HIS A 3 -3.20 40.83 2.25
CA HIS A 3 -1.89 40.22 2.51
C HIS A 3 -1.13 40.84 3.70
N HIS A 4 -1.26 42.15 3.95
CA HIS A 4 -0.57 42.79 5.07
C HIS A 4 -1.12 42.36 6.43
N ASP A 5 -2.39 42.00 6.49
CA ASP A 5 -3.06 41.58 7.73
C ASP A 5 -2.62 40.17 8.16
N ARG A 6 -2.55 39.23 7.22
CA ARG A 6 -2.07 37.84 7.46
C ARG A 6 -0.63 37.81 7.96
N VAL A 7 0.25 38.59 7.33
CA VAL A 7 1.66 38.68 7.72
C VAL A 7 1.79 39.31 9.12
N SER A 8 0.94 40.27 9.46
CA SER A 8 0.90 40.88 10.81
C SER A 8 0.53 39.85 11.89
N VAL A 9 -0.48 39.00 11.63
CA VAL A 9 -0.92 37.94 12.55
C VAL A 9 0.17 36.90 12.81
N VAL A 10 0.85 36.43 11.75
CA VAL A 10 1.98 35.50 11.89
C VAL A 10 3.11 36.13 12.69
N ARG A 11 3.44 37.39 12.37
CA ARG A 11 4.51 38.12 13.06
C ARG A 11 4.20 38.29 14.54
N ALA A 12 2.94 38.56 14.90
CA ALA A 12 2.52 38.67 16.30
C ALA A 12 2.69 37.33 17.05
N LEU A 13 2.23 36.22 16.47
CA LEU A 13 2.37 34.88 17.03
C LEU A 13 3.83 34.45 17.22
N LEU A 14 4.67 34.68 16.20
CA LEU A 14 6.10 34.37 16.29
C LEU A 14 6.79 35.26 17.33
N SER A 15 6.41 36.54 17.41
CA SER A 15 6.97 37.45 18.43
C SER A 15 6.58 37.04 19.85
N GLU A 16 5.36 36.56 20.05
CA GLU A 16 4.88 36.02 21.33
C GLU A 16 5.65 34.74 21.71
N TYR A 17 5.86 33.85 20.76
CA TYR A 17 6.63 32.62 20.96
C TYR A 17 8.09 32.88 21.32
N VAL A 18 8.73 33.87 20.68
CA VAL A 18 10.14 34.22 20.91
C VAL A 18 10.33 35.06 22.19
N LYS A 19 9.26 35.70 22.71
CA LYS A 19 9.29 36.48 23.95
C LYS A 19 9.42 35.64 25.23
N SER A 20 9.21 34.33 25.16
CA SER A 20 9.35 33.48 26.35
C SER A 20 10.82 33.43 26.81
N PRO A 21 11.10 33.63 28.11
CA PRO A 21 12.46 33.85 28.64
C PRO A 21 13.39 32.62 28.54
N SER A 22 12.85 31.43 28.28
CA SER A 22 13.64 30.22 28.06
C SER A 22 13.89 30.04 26.57
N LEU A 23 15.13 29.86 26.09
CA LEU A 23 15.34 29.56 24.66
C LEU A 23 15.14 28.07 24.34
N ARG A 24 14.84 27.23 25.33
CA ARG A 24 14.70 25.77 25.15
C ARG A 24 13.47 25.38 24.33
N HIS A 25 12.35 26.09 24.49
CA HIS A 25 11.13 25.78 23.74
C HIS A 25 11.28 26.03 22.24
N LEU A 26 12.19 26.92 21.82
CA LEU A 26 12.45 27.21 20.39
C LEU A 26 12.97 25.99 19.61
N ARG A 27 13.55 25.00 20.31
CA ARG A 27 14.07 23.76 19.72
C ARG A 27 13.24 22.53 20.08
N ASP A 28 12.20 22.69 20.90
CA ASP A 28 11.32 21.59 21.30
C ASP A 28 10.30 21.30 20.19
N PRO A 29 10.27 20.06 19.64
CA PRO A 29 9.34 19.68 18.59
C PRO A 29 7.86 19.90 18.94
N HIS A 30 7.49 19.70 20.21
CA HIS A 30 6.11 19.86 20.66
C HIS A 30 5.69 21.35 20.67
N SER A 31 6.55 22.21 21.21
CA SER A 31 6.36 23.66 21.22
C SER A 31 6.27 24.24 19.81
N LEU A 32 7.10 23.76 18.88
CA LEU A 32 7.06 24.16 17.46
C LEU A 32 5.76 23.72 16.78
N THR A 33 5.32 22.49 17.03
CA THR A 33 4.05 21.96 16.49
C THR A 33 2.86 22.78 16.98
N ARG A 34 2.87 23.17 18.26
CA ARG A 34 1.83 24.03 18.85
C ARG A 34 1.75 25.39 18.16
N VAL A 35 2.88 26.07 17.98
CA VAL A 35 2.91 27.38 17.29
C VAL A 35 2.49 27.27 15.84
N ALA A 36 2.95 26.24 15.13
CA ALA A 36 2.52 25.99 13.76
C ALA A 36 1.00 25.80 13.68
N THR A 37 0.42 25.04 14.62
CA THR A 37 -1.03 24.84 14.74
C THR A 37 -1.77 26.16 14.99
N ASP A 38 -1.27 27.00 15.89
CA ASP A 38 -1.89 28.29 16.22
C ASP A 38 -1.80 29.29 15.06
N ILE A 39 -0.68 29.28 14.32
CA ILE A 39 -0.51 30.06 13.09
C ILE A 39 -1.55 29.63 12.06
N VAL A 40 -1.69 28.33 11.80
CA VAL A 40 -2.67 27.81 10.85
C VAL A 40 -4.09 28.19 11.27
N LYS A 41 -4.46 27.99 12.55
CA LYS A 41 -5.78 28.34 13.08
C LYS A 41 -6.13 29.83 12.92
N ARG A 42 -5.17 30.75 13.15
CA ARG A 42 -5.42 32.20 13.04
C ARG A 42 -5.32 32.74 11.61
N LEU A 43 -4.48 32.14 10.78
CA LEU A 43 -4.33 32.51 9.37
C LEU A 43 -5.44 32.00 8.47
N ASP A 44 -6.23 31.07 8.98
CA ASP A 44 -7.37 30.50 8.29
C ASP A 44 -8.71 30.84 8.98
N PRO A 45 -9.13 32.13 9.02
CA PRO A 45 -10.50 32.49 9.38
C PRO A 45 -11.56 31.89 8.42
N GLN A 46 -11.12 31.30 7.30
CA GLN A 46 -11.94 30.52 6.36
C GLN A 46 -12.16 29.06 6.77
N SER A 47 -11.78 28.68 8.00
CA SER A 47 -12.38 27.57 8.77
C SER A 47 -13.92 27.71 9.00
N ARG A 48 -14.59 28.57 8.23
CA ARG A 48 -16.04 28.55 7.99
C ARG A 48 -16.50 27.30 7.24
N THR A 49 -15.60 26.53 6.63
CA THR A 49 -15.95 25.35 5.83
C THR A 49 -16.63 24.26 6.63
N TRP A 50 -16.44 24.18 7.96
CA TRP A 50 -16.97 23.06 8.75
C TRP A 50 -17.55 23.42 10.13
N GLN A 51 -18.02 24.66 10.35
CA GLN A 51 -18.61 25.08 11.63
C GLN A 51 -19.84 24.26 12.07
N LYS A 52 -20.50 23.56 11.13
CA LYS A 52 -21.63 22.68 11.45
C LYS A 52 -21.21 21.34 12.07
N TRP A 53 -19.91 21.06 12.07
CA TRP A 53 -19.28 19.82 12.47
C TRP A 53 -18.47 20.03 13.74
N GLU A 54 -19.18 20.12 14.87
CA GLU A 54 -18.57 20.18 16.20
C GLU A 54 -19.05 18.97 17.02
N GLY A 55 -18.17 18.46 17.89
CA GLY A 55 -18.49 17.40 18.85
C GLY A 55 -18.83 16.05 18.21
N GLU A 56 -19.92 15.44 18.67
CA GLU A 56 -20.30 14.05 18.36
C GLU A 56 -20.60 13.80 16.87
N ARG A 57 -21.05 14.83 16.14
CA ARG A 57 -21.35 14.72 14.71
C ARG A 57 -20.12 14.38 13.87
N GLU A 58 -19.00 15.00 14.20
CA GLU A 58 -17.73 14.75 13.53
C GLU A 58 -17.18 13.37 13.87
N ALA A 59 -17.21 13.00 15.16
CA ALA A 59 -16.74 11.69 15.61
C ALA A 59 -17.52 10.55 14.94
N LEU A 60 -18.86 10.65 14.87
CA LEU A 60 -19.71 9.67 14.22
C LEU A 60 -19.47 9.60 12.71
N LEU A 61 -19.36 10.76 12.04
CA LEU A 61 -19.10 10.74 10.61
C LEU A 61 -17.74 10.13 10.31
N LYS A 62 -16.73 10.39 11.15
CA LYS A 62 -15.38 9.84 11.00
C LYS A 62 -15.36 8.32 11.14
N SER A 63 -16.12 7.74 12.08
CA SER A 63 -16.23 6.28 12.20
C SER A 63 -16.96 5.64 11.01
N ALA A 64 -17.86 6.36 10.35
CA ALA A 64 -18.56 5.88 9.16
C ALA A 64 -17.71 5.90 7.87
N VAL A 65 -16.55 6.58 7.83
CA VAL A 65 -15.79 6.84 6.60
C VAL A 65 -15.38 5.58 5.84
N GLY A 66 -15.03 4.50 6.56
CA GLY A 66 -14.61 3.23 5.96
C GLY A 66 -15.76 2.31 5.55
N CYS A 67 -17.00 2.68 5.85
CA CYS A 67 -18.18 1.84 5.62
C CYS A 67 -19.05 2.41 4.49
N TRP A 68 -19.74 1.52 3.77
CA TRP A 68 -20.76 1.94 2.80
C TRP A 68 -22.08 2.24 3.50
N ILE A 69 -22.36 3.54 3.72
CA ILE A 69 -23.59 4.03 4.31
C ILE A 69 -24.19 5.11 3.40
N PRO A 70 -25.50 5.07 3.08
CA PRO A 70 -26.16 6.13 2.35
C PRO A 70 -26.03 7.47 3.08
N ILE A 71 -25.64 8.52 2.35
CA ILE A 71 -25.46 9.87 2.90
C ILE A 71 -26.78 10.39 3.50
N GLN A 72 -27.92 9.96 2.97
CA GLN A 72 -29.25 10.32 3.46
C GLN A 72 -29.44 9.85 4.91
N ASP A 73 -29.05 8.61 5.19
CA ASP A 73 -29.19 7.98 6.50
C ASP A 73 -28.30 8.65 7.53
N LEU A 74 -27.05 8.95 7.14
CA LEU A 74 -26.12 9.73 7.96
C LEU A 74 -26.68 11.12 8.26
N ARG A 75 -27.18 11.83 7.25
CA ARG A 75 -27.74 13.17 7.41
C ARG A 75 -28.94 13.16 8.36
N GLU A 76 -29.87 12.22 8.17
CA GLU A 76 -31.05 12.08 9.02
C GLU A 76 -30.64 11.90 10.48
N TYR A 77 -29.75 10.96 10.77
CA TYR A 77 -29.26 10.73 12.13
C TYR A 77 -28.49 11.94 12.69
N LEU A 78 -27.54 12.50 11.94
CA LEU A 78 -26.70 13.62 12.41
C LEU A 78 -27.51 14.88 12.75
N ASN A 79 -28.65 15.09 12.09
CA ASN A 79 -29.55 16.21 12.38
C ASN A 79 -30.36 16.03 13.68
N HIS A 80 -30.41 14.83 14.27
CA HIS A 80 -30.95 14.62 15.61
C HIS A 80 -29.97 15.06 16.71
N LEU A 81 -28.66 15.12 16.40
CA LEU A 81 -27.64 15.63 17.31
C LEU A 81 -27.67 17.17 17.37
N PRO A 82 -27.21 17.80 18.47
CA PRO A 82 -27.21 19.25 18.59
C PRO A 82 -26.32 19.93 17.54
N GLY A 83 -26.80 21.06 16.99
CA GLY A 83 -26.06 21.92 16.06
C GLY A 83 -26.85 22.35 14.82
N PRO A 84 -26.25 23.12 13.90
CA PRO A 84 -26.92 23.64 12.71
C PRO A 84 -27.43 22.51 11.79
N ILE A 85 -28.51 22.75 11.04
CA ILE A 85 -29.04 21.75 10.11
C ILE A 85 -28.02 21.46 8.99
N LEU A 86 -27.74 20.17 8.80
CA LEU A 86 -26.87 19.63 7.77
C LEU A 86 -27.67 19.28 6.51
N THR A 87 -27.16 19.74 5.37
CA THR A 87 -27.63 19.34 4.04
C THR A 87 -26.92 18.05 3.59
N MET A 88 -27.44 17.40 2.54
CA MET A 88 -26.78 16.24 1.92
C MET A 88 -25.37 16.59 1.44
N THR A 89 -25.20 17.78 0.87
CA THR A 89 -23.91 18.27 0.39
C THR A 89 -22.93 18.48 1.54
N ASP A 90 -23.39 19.00 2.69
CA ASP A 90 -22.53 19.18 3.87
C ASP A 90 -21.94 17.83 4.30
N VAL A 91 -22.77 16.78 4.41
CA VAL A 91 -22.34 15.43 4.82
C VAL A 91 -21.42 14.81 3.77
N ALA A 92 -21.80 14.86 2.48
CA ALA A 92 -21.02 14.30 1.39
C ALA A 92 -19.61 14.90 1.31
N GLN A 93 -19.52 16.23 1.38
CA GLN A 93 -18.23 16.92 1.28
C GLN A 93 -17.39 16.72 2.54
N ARG A 94 -18.00 16.66 3.73
CA ARG A 94 -17.24 16.38 4.97
C ARG A 94 -16.68 14.96 4.96
N MET A 95 -17.48 13.98 4.52
CA MET A 95 -17.05 12.58 4.41
C MET A 95 -15.90 12.44 3.41
N ARG A 96 -15.99 13.11 2.25
CA ARG A 96 -14.89 13.17 1.27
C ARG A 96 -13.64 13.81 1.87
N ALA A 97 -13.78 14.90 2.61
CA ALA A 97 -12.64 15.54 3.27
C ALA A 97 -11.92 14.59 4.25
N PHE A 98 -12.65 13.73 4.96
CA PHE A 98 -12.03 12.69 5.79
C PHE A 98 -11.35 11.59 4.97
N GLN A 99 -11.92 11.18 3.83
CA GLN A 99 -11.29 10.20 2.93
C GLN A 99 -9.99 10.72 2.32
N GLU A 100 -9.87 12.04 2.15
CA GLU A 100 -8.66 12.71 1.67
C GLU A 100 -7.58 12.88 2.77
N GLU A 101 -7.89 12.60 4.05
CA GLU A 101 -6.89 12.64 5.12
C GLU A 101 -5.84 11.53 4.95
N PRO A 102 -4.57 11.78 5.34
CA PRO A 102 -3.54 10.75 5.35
C PRO A 102 -3.98 9.52 6.17
N PHE A 103 -3.77 8.33 5.62
CA PHE A 103 -4.12 7.04 6.24
C PHE A 103 -5.63 6.78 6.41
N ALA A 104 -6.51 7.60 5.82
CA ALA A 104 -7.92 7.29 5.79
C ALA A 104 -8.20 6.07 4.90
N SER A 105 -9.09 5.19 5.37
CA SER A 105 -9.58 4.06 4.57
C SER A 105 -10.74 4.52 3.71
N TYR A 106 -10.62 4.29 2.40
CA TYR A 106 -11.75 4.42 1.49
C TYR A 106 -12.65 3.17 1.62
N PRO A 107 -13.98 3.32 1.55
CA PRO A 107 -14.87 2.18 1.48
C PRO A 107 -14.51 1.29 0.29
N ASN A 108 -14.33 -0.01 0.54
CA ASN A 108 -14.05 -0.98 -0.51
C ASN A 108 -15.32 -1.26 -1.33
N ASP A 109 -15.30 -0.96 -2.64
CA ASP A 109 -16.43 -1.16 -3.55
C ASP A 109 -16.95 -2.61 -3.55
N ASP A 110 -16.06 -3.61 -3.39
CA ASP A 110 -16.42 -5.03 -3.37
C ASP A 110 -17.33 -5.40 -2.18
N LEU A 111 -17.34 -4.58 -1.12
CA LEU A 111 -18.10 -4.82 0.12
C LEU A 111 -19.39 -4.00 0.21
N LYS A 112 -19.68 -3.19 -0.81
CA LYS A 112 -20.82 -2.27 -0.82
C LYS A 112 -22.15 -2.99 -0.59
N ASP A 113 -22.44 -4.03 -1.35
CA ASP A 113 -23.73 -4.73 -1.27
C ASP A 113 -23.91 -5.40 0.10
N GLY A 114 -22.84 -5.96 0.67
CA GLY A 114 -22.85 -6.55 2.01
C GLY A 114 -23.12 -5.51 3.10
N CYS A 115 -22.50 -4.34 3.01
CA CYS A 115 -22.74 -3.24 3.95
C CYS A 115 -24.17 -2.71 3.87
N LEU A 116 -24.70 -2.50 2.66
CA LEU A 116 -26.06 -2.01 2.47
C LEU A 116 -27.11 -3.04 2.95
N ALA A 117 -26.86 -4.34 2.74
CA ALA A 117 -27.73 -5.40 3.24
C ALA A 117 -27.73 -5.45 4.78
N LEU A 118 -26.56 -5.36 5.41
CA LEU A 118 -26.45 -5.33 6.88
C LEU A 118 -27.13 -4.09 7.46
N LEU A 119 -26.91 -2.92 6.87
CA LEU A 119 -27.56 -1.68 7.26
C LEU A 119 -29.09 -1.79 7.18
N ALA A 120 -29.62 -2.31 6.07
CA ALA A 120 -31.07 -2.45 5.87
C ALA A 120 -31.70 -3.41 6.90
N LYS A 121 -31.01 -4.52 7.20
CA LYS A 121 -31.42 -5.49 8.22
C LYS A 121 -31.48 -4.83 9.60
N GLU A 122 -30.39 -4.21 10.04
CA GLU A 122 -30.29 -3.62 11.38
C GLU A 122 -31.24 -2.42 11.56
N LYS A 123 -31.46 -1.63 10.51
CA LYS A 123 -32.48 -0.58 10.53
C LYS A 123 -33.89 -1.13 10.71
N ALA A 124 -34.22 -2.26 10.08
CA ALA A 124 -35.53 -2.89 10.25
C ALA A 124 -35.73 -3.44 11.67
N GLU A 125 -34.64 -3.84 12.34
CA GLU A 125 -34.64 -4.26 13.75
C GLU A 125 -34.70 -3.07 14.73
N GLY A 126 -34.55 -1.84 14.25
CA GLY A 126 -34.57 -0.62 15.06
C GLY A 126 -33.25 -0.31 15.75
N THR A 127 -32.14 -0.90 15.29
CA THR A 127 -30.80 -0.64 15.82
C THR A 127 -30.37 0.80 15.53
N GLU A 128 -29.78 1.47 16.51
CA GLU A 128 -29.29 2.85 16.36
C GLU A 128 -28.06 2.93 15.44
N LEU A 129 -27.98 4.00 14.63
CA LEU A 129 -26.95 4.14 13.60
C LEU A 129 -25.50 4.01 14.10
N PRO A 130 -25.09 4.55 15.28
CA PRO A 130 -23.74 4.36 15.80
C PRO A 130 -23.39 2.89 16.03
N ALA A 131 -24.35 2.07 16.49
CA ALA A 131 -24.16 0.65 16.68
C ALA A 131 -24.05 -0.08 15.33
N ILE A 132 -24.86 0.32 14.34
CA ILE A 132 -24.76 -0.20 12.98
C ILE A 132 -23.40 0.13 12.36
N ILE A 133 -22.87 1.35 12.55
CA ILE A 133 -21.53 1.74 12.08
C ILE A 133 -20.45 0.83 12.69
N GLY A 134 -20.57 0.51 13.98
CA GLY A 134 -19.67 -0.44 14.64
C GLY A 134 -19.71 -1.82 13.99
N LEU A 135 -20.92 -2.37 13.79
CA LEU A 135 -21.12 -3.66 13.12
C LEU A 135 -20.59 -3.68 11.68
N LEU A 136 -20.81 -2.60 10.93
CA LEU A 136 -20.30 -2.46 9.56
C LEU A 136 -18.77 -2.43 9.55
N SER A 137 -18.14 -1.73 10.50
CA SER A 137 -16.69 -1.65 10.60
C SER A 137 -16.09 -3.04 10.85
N GLU A 138 -16.67 -3.81 11.79
CA GLU A 138 -16.24 -5.19 12.07
C GLU A 138 -16.47 -6.13 10.86
N TYR A 139 -17.57 -5.94 10.13
CA TYR A 139 -17.85 -6.69 8.91
C TYR A 139 -16.79 -6.39 7.83
N VAL A 140 -16.49 -5.12 7.59
CA VAL A 140 -15.49 -4.69 6.59
C VAL A 140 -14.12 -5.27 6.93
N GLU A 141 -13.65 -5.11 8.17
CA GLU A 141 -12.35 -5.64 8.62
C GLU A 141 -12.23 -7.15 8.40
N ARG A 142 -13.28 -7.91 8.72
CA ARG A 142 -13.31 -9.37 8.56
C ARG A 142 -13.26 -9.80 7.10
N GLU A 143 -14.03 -9.14 6.24
CA GLU A 143 -14.10 -9.49 4.82
C GLU A 143 -12.82 -9.09 4.08
N GLU A 144 -12.22 -7.95 4.44
CA GLU A 144 -10.91 -7.54 3.91
C GLU A 144 -9.81 -8.53 4.29
N GLU A 145 -9.82 -9.02 5.52
CA GLU A 145 -8.89 -10.06 5.95
C GLU A 145 -9.08 -11.35 5.14
N ARG A 146 -10.33 -11.77 4.91
CA ARG A 146 -10.63 -12.92 4.05
C ARG A 146 -10.06 -12.73 2.65
N PHE A 147 -10.31 -11.59 2.01
CA PHE A 147 -9.76 -11.29 0.68
C PHE A 147 -8.24 -11.25 0.67
N ARG A 148 -7.60 -10.74 1.72
CA ARG A 148 -6.14 -10.73 1.85
C ARG A 148 -5.59 -12.16 1.85
N LEU A 149 -6.19 -13.05 2.65
CA LEU A 149 -5.78 -14.45 2.74
C LEU A 149 -6.01 -15.19 1.42
N GLU A 150 -7.17 -15.02 0.79
CA GLU A 150 -7.49 -15.63 -0.50
C GLU A 150 -6.53 -15.18 -1.61
N ARG A 151 -6.25 -13.87 -1.69
CA ARG A 151 -5.28 -13.31 -2.64
C ARG A 151 -3.87 -13.84 -2.38
N ALA A 152 -3.46 -13.92 -1.12
CA ALA A 152 -2.15 -14.47 -0.75
C ALA A 152 -2.01 -15.95 -1.14
N GLU A 153 -3.05 -16.76 -0.90
CA GLU A 153 -3.05 -18.17 -1.28
C GLU A 153 -3.06 -18.34 -2.80
N ARG A 154 -3.89 -17.57 -3.52
CA ARG A 154 -3.91 -17.56 -4.99
C ARG A 154 -2.54 -17.18 -5.55
N HIS A 155 -1.92 -16.13 -5.04
CA HIS A 155 -0.57 -15.73 -5.45
C HIS A 155 0.48 -16.80 -5.14
N LYS A 156 0.35 -17.52 -4.03
CA LYS A 156 1.24 -18.65 -3.70
C LYS A 156 1.07 -19.79 -4.72
N ARG A 157 -0.17 -20.18 -5.00
CA ARG A 157 -0.49 -21.25 -5.98
C ARG A 157 0.00 -20.90 -7.38
N ILE A 158 -0.23 -19.66 -7.84
CA ILE A 158 0.27 -19.19 -9.16
C ILE A 158 1.79 -19.25 -9.20
N ARG A 159 2.49 -18.76 -8.17
CA ARG A 159 3.96 -18.83 -8.13
C ARG A 159 4.50 -20.27 -8.12
N GLU A 160 3.83 -21.18 -7.42
CA GLU A 160 4.20 -22.61 -7.40
C GLU A 160 3.95 -23.27 -8.78
N GLN A 161 2.86 -22.91 -9.46
CA GLN A 161 2.57 -23.37 -10.82
C GLN A 161 3.57 -22.83 -11.84
N GLU A 162 3.86 -21.52 -11.80
CA GLU A 162 4.86 -20.89 -12.68
C GLU A 162 6.24 -21.51 -12.49
N ARG A 163 6.63 -21.76 -11.23
CA ARG A 163 7.87 -22.44 -10.91
C ARG A 163 7.89 -23.86 -11.46
N SER A 164 6.85 -24.64 -11.22
CA SER A 164 6.75 -26.03 -11.73
C SER A 164 6.79 -26.07 -13.25
N ALA A 165 6.11 -25.15 -13.93
CA ALA A 165 6.12 -25.02 -15.39
C ALA A 165 7.51 -24.62 -15.92
N ALA A 166 8.23 -23.74 -15.22
CA ALA A 166 9.60 -23.39 -15.57
C ALA A 166 10.55 -24.59 -15.40
N GLU A 167 10.44 -25.33 -14.30
CA GLU A 167 11.22 -26.55 -14.06
C GLU A 167 10.94 -27.60 -15.15
N GLN A 168 9.67 -27.84 -15.50
CA GLN A 168 9.30 -28.75 -16.59
C GLN A 168 9.84 -28.31 -17.96
N ARG A 169 9.82 -27.00 -18.27
CA ARG A 169 10.39 -26.46 -19.51
C ARG A 169 11.89 -26.70 -19.62
N LEU A 170 12.62 -26.54 -18.50
CA LEU A 170 14.04 -26.84 -18.44
C LEU A 170 14.32 -28.34 -18.66
N LEU A 171 13.55 -29.21 -18.01
CA LEU A 171 13.70 -30.66 -18.09
C LEU A 171 13.31 -31.23 -19.46
N SER A 172 12.31 -30.66 -20.14
CA SER A 172 11.91 -31.05 -21.49
C SER A 172 12.94 -30.64 -22.56
N GLY A 173 13.89 -29.79 -22.18
CA GLY A 173 14.97 -29.32 -23.05
C GLY A 173 14.60 -28.17 -23.98
N ALA A 174 13.44 -27.55 -23.76
CA ALA A 174 13.11 -26.29 -24.40
C ALA A 174 13.97 -25.14 -23.86
N ASP A 175 14.20 -24.13 -24.69
CA ASP A 175 14.88 -22.92 -24.26
C ASP A 175 14.09 -22.21 -23.15
N CYS A 176 14.80 -21.76 -22.12
CA CYS A 176 14.20 -21.21 -20.92
C CYS A 176 15.11 -20.21 -20.22
N LYS A 177 14.49 -19.25 -19.53
CA LYS A 177 15.20 -18.31 -18.64
C LYS A 177 15.78 -19.04 -17.42
N TRP A 178 16.58 -18.31 -16.63
CA TRP A 178 17.12 -18.81 -15.37
C TRP A 178 16.04 -19.40 -14.47
N THR A 179 16.12 -20.71 -14.25
CA THR A 179 15.19 -21.54 -13.52
C THR A 179 15.96 -22.31 -12.47
N GLN A 180 15.44 -22.36 -11.26
CA GLN A 180 16.00 -23.14 -10.16
C GLN A 180 15.31 -24.50 -10.13
N LEU A 181 16.08 -25.58 -10.06
CA LEU A 181 15.52 -26.92 -9.87
C LEU A 181 15.37 -27.19 -8.37
N GLY A 182 14.13 -27.42 -7.91
CA GLY A 182 13.89 -27.59 -6.48
C GLY A 182 14.42 -26.40 -5.67
N LYS A 183 14.91 -26.64 -4.45
CA LYS A 183 15.46 -25.58 -3.59
C LYS A 183 16.99 -25.49 -3.68
N ALA A 184 17.59 -26.05 -4.72
CA ALA A 184 19.04 -26.11 -4.87
C ALA A 184 19.61 -24.72 -5.20
N PRO A 185 20.75 -24.29 -4.64
CA PRO A 185 21.26 -22.93 -4.81
C PRO A 185 21.66 -22.60 -6.26
N GLN A 186 21.77 -23.60 -7.14
CA GLN A 186 22.13 -23.44 -8.53
C GLN A 186 20.94 -23.02 -9.40
N TRP A 187 21.23 -22.20 -10.41
CA TRP A 187 20.27 -21.79 -11.42
C TRP A 187 20.68 -22.35 -12.77
N TYR A 188 19.70 -22.71 -13.59
CA TYR A 188 19.93 -23.27 -14.91
C TYR A 188 19.19 -22.45 -15.96
N CYS A 189 19.73 -22.33 -17.16
CA CYS A 189 19.00 -21.81 -18.31
C CYS A 189 19.33 -22.62 -19.55
N ARG A 190 18.46 -22.54 -20.55
CA ARG A 190 18.70 -23.11 -21.87
C ARG A 190 18.55 -22.02 -22.92
N ALA A 191 19.54 -21.95 -23.80
CA ALA A 191 19.55 -21.03 -24.93
C ALA A 191 20.18 -21.71 -26.13
N ASN A 192 19.52 -21.65 -27.28
CA ASN A 192 19.94 -22.29 -28.52
C ASN A 192 20.25 -23.79 -28.32
N GLY A 193 19.41 -24.48 -27.54
CA GLY A 193 19.55 -25.91 -27.25
C GLY A 193 20.68 -26.27 -26.27
N ARG A 194 21.49 -25.31 -25.82
CA ARG A 194 22.60 -25.52 -24.86
C ARG A 194 22.15 -25.22 -23.43
N THR A 195 22.63 -26.00 -22.47
CA THR A 195 22.31 -25.82 -21.04
C THR A 195 23.45 -25.13 -20.30
N TYR A 196 23.10 -24.15 -19.48
CA TYR A 196 24.03 -23.40 -18.64
C TYR A 196 23.61 -23.47 -17.18
N ARG A 197 24.59 -23.46 -16.28
CA ARG A 197 24.41 -23.49 -14.82
C ARG A 197 25.16 -22.33 -14.17
N LEU A 198 24.49 -21.61 -13.29
CA LEU A 198 25.08 -20.66 -12.36
C LEU A 198 25.13 -21.27 -10.96
N THR A 199 26.33 -21.25 -10.37
CA THR A 199 26.55 -21.68 -8.99
C THR A 199 26.99 -20.46 -8.16
N PRO A 200 26.37 -20.18 -7.01
CA PRO A 200 26.80 -19.07 -6.17
C PRO A 200 28.15 -19.40 -5.50
N THR A 201 29.00 -18.39 -5.38
CA THR A 201 30.30 -18.48 -4.70
C THR A 201 30.28 -17.77 -3.35
N SER A 202 31.29 -18.03 -2.50
CA SER A 202 31.47 -17.35 -1.20
C SER A 202 31.46 -15.83 -1.31
N ASP A 203 31.95 -15.30 -2.44
CA ASP A 203 32.15 -13.86 -2.66
C ASP A 203 30.89 -13.15 -3.18
N LYS A 204 29.71 -13.80 -3.05
CA LYS A 204 28.42 -13.34 -3.59
C LYS A 204 28.44 -13.12 -5.11
N ARG A 205 29.32 -13.83 -5.82
CA ARG A 205 29.39 -13.88 -7.29
C ARG A 205 28.81 -15.21 -7.79
N TRP A 206 28.74 -15.35 -9.10
CA TRP A 206 28.17 -16.53 -9.76
C TRP A 206 29.17 -17.12 -10.74
N ASP A 207 29.48 -18.41 -10.59
CA ASP A 207 30.29 -19.16 -11.55
C ASP A 207 29.37 -19.79 -12.60
N LEU A 208 29.56 -19.41 -13.86
CA LEU A 208 28.83 -19.93 -15.02
C LEU A 208 29.56 -21.13 -15.59
N HIS A 209 28.83 -22.23 -15.72
CA HIS A 209 29.28 -23.45 -16.37
C HIS A 209 28.34 -23.79 -17.52
N ARG A 210 28.89 -24.31 -18.61
CA ARG A 210 28.12 -25.02 -19.62
C ARG A 210 28.03 -26.48 -19.22
N VAL A 211 26.83 -27.04 -19.22
CA VAL A 211 26.55 -28.43 -18.82
C VAL A 211 25.72 -29.12 -19.90
N ASN A 212 25.78 -30.44 -19.95
CA ASN A 212 24.99 -31.24 -20.88
C ASN A 212 23.59 -31.50 -20.31
N ALA A 213 23.49 -31.72 -18.99
CA ALA A 213 22.23 -31.95 -18.30
C ALA A 213 22.08 -31.03 -17.07
N PRO A 214 20.85 -30.69 -16.67
CA PRO A 214 20.61 -29.89 -15.47
C PRO A 214 20.75 -30.75 -14.20
N SER A 215 21.98 -31.19 -13.91
CA SER A 215 22.33 -32.02 -12.75
C SER A 215 23.38 -31.34 -11.87
N ALA A 216 23.22 -31.46 -10.56
CA ALA A 216 24.14 -30.88 -9.57
C ALA A 216 25.53 -31.53 -9.60
N GLY A 217 25.63 -32.81 -9.98
CA GLY A 217 26.89 -33.56 -10.00
C GLY A 217 27.76 -33.31 -11.23
N GLU A 218 27.24 -32.63 -12.26
CA GLU A 218 27.98 -32.40 -13.50
C GLU A 218 28.99 -31.26 -13.32
N LYS A 219 30.27 -31.49 -13.61
CA LYS A 219 31.28 -30.42 -13.48
C LYS A 219 31.10 -29.35 -14.56
N GLY A 220 30.79 -29.77 -15.79
CA GLY A 220 30.61 -28.87 -16.93
C GLY A 220 31.90 -28.14 -17.33
N GLN A 221 31.81 -27.34 -18.39
CA GLN A 221 32.89 -26.45 -18.83
C GLN A 221 32.71 -25.08 -18.15
N HIS A 222 33.69 -24.65 -17.38
CA HIS A 222 33.67 -23.32 -16.76
C HIS A 222 33.81 -22.23 -17.84
N VAL A 223 32.85 -21.31 -17.88
CA VAL A 223 32.82 -20.18 -18.82
C VAL A 223 33.42 -18.93 -18.17
N GLY A 224 33.05 -18.65 -16.91
CA GLY A 224 33.51 -17.46 -16.22
C GLY A 224 32.74 -17.14 -14.94
N ARG A 225 33.19 -16.10 -14.24
CA ARG A 225 32.60 -15.61 -12.98
C ARG A 225 31.96 -14.23 -13.16
N TYR A 226 30.73 -14.08 -12.68
CA TYR A 226 29.89 -12.88 -12.90
C TYR A 226 29.35 -12.30 -11.59
N ARG A 227 29.06 -10.99 -11.60
CA ARG A 227 28.51 -10.30 -10.42
C ARG A 227 27.04 -10.67 -10.19
N GLY A 228 26.26 -10.85 -11.25
CA GLY A 228 24.86 -11.25 -11.13
C GLY A 228 24.34 -12.01 -12.34
N ARG A 229 23.10 -12.52 -12.22
CA ARG A 229 22.40 -13.26 -13.28
C ARG A 229 22.24 -12.43 -14.57
N GLY A 230 22.08 -11.11 -14.45
CA GLY A 230 21.98 -10.20 -15.60
C GLY A 230 23.24 -10.22 -16.47
N ASP A 231 24.42 -10.17 -15.87
CA ASP A 231 25.70 -10.22 -16.59
C ASP A 231 25.90 -11.58 -17.27
N ALA A 232 25.60 -12.67 -16.55
CA ALA A 232 25.64 -14.01 -17.12
C ALA A 232 24.66 -14.18 -18.29
N THR A 233 23.48 -13.55 -18.24
CA THR A 233 22.49 -13.59 -19.33
C THR A 233 23.05 -12.97 -20.61
N LYS A 234 23.77 -11.85 -20.51
CA LYS A 234 24.40 -11.19 -21.67
C LYS A 234 25.44 -12.09 -22.32
N ILE A 235 26.26 -12.76 -21.51
CA ILE A 235 27.27 -13.69 -22.02
C ILE A 235 26.60 -14.90 -22.66
N VAL A 236 25.61 -15.52 -22.01
CA VAL A 236 24.86 -16.65 -22.58
C VAL A 236 24.27 -16.30 -23.94
N ALA A 237 23.71 -15.10 -24.10
CA ALA A 237 23.16 -14.63 -25.37
C ALA A 237 24.20 -14.55 -26.51
N GLN A 238 25.49 -14.37 -26.19
CA GLN A 238 26.57 -14.38 -27.17
C GLN A 238 27.06 -15.81 -27.44
N ILE A 239 27.51 -16.51 -26.39
CA ILE A 239 28.14 -17.83 -26.52
C ILE A 239 27.17 -18.95 -26.94
N ALA A 240 25.86 -18.76 -26.79
CA ALA A 240 24.88 -19.76 -27.22
C ALA A 240 24.83 -19.92 -28.74
N TYR A 241 25.17 -18.88 -29.49
CA TYR A 241 25.12 -18.87 -30.96
C TYR A 241 26.49 -19.00 -31.63
N GLU A 242 27.58 -18.99 -30.85
CA GLU A 242 28.92 -19.23 -31.36
C GLU A 242 29.07 -20.70 -31.82
N VAL A 243 29.65 -20.87 -33.00
CA VAL A 243 30.00 -22.18 -33.57
C VAL A 243 31.10 -22.79 -32.73
N GLU A 244 30.92 -24.03 -32.28
CA GLU A 244 32.00 -24.73 -31.56
C GLU A 244 33.20 -24.92 -32.48
N PRO A 245 34.43 -24.68 -31.99
CA PRO A 245 35.62 -25.08 -32.73
C PRO A 245 35.56 -26.60 -32.93
N ARG A 246 35.47 -27.04 -34.19
CA ARG A 246 35.61 -28.45 -34.56
C ARG A 246 37.04 -28.86 -34.23
N PHE A 247 37.20 -29.71 -33.22
CA PHE A 247 38.42 -30.48 -32.99
C PHE A 247 38.25 -31.87 -33.62
#